data_AF-A0A850SSD0-F1
#
_entry.id   AF-A0A850SSD0-F1
#
_cell.length_a   1.000
_cell.length_b   1.000
_cell.length_c   1.000
_cell.angle_alpha   90.00
_cell.angle_beta   90.00
_cell.angle_gamma   90.00
#
_symmetry.space_group_name_H-M   'P 1'
#
loop_
_entity.id
_entity.type
_entity.pdbx_description
1 polymer ?
#
loop_
_entity_poly.entity_id
_entity_poly.type
_entity_poly.pdbx_seq_one_letter_code
_entity_poly.pdbx_strand_id
1 'polypeptide(L)'
;MKKMTRQVYLVVLALTLACMVAGQAFAQLTPDEKTEIENAAATGNTEAVKAAVKRAIKRAVAAGQNPETVASEAASAAVLAAVLGNQDSTAVAQAVGSGATSGAVEAAVETGQDVAAATQAASSGATSGAVEAAVETGQDVAAATQAASSGATSGAVEAAVNTGQDVATTTQAASSGATSGAVEAAVATGQDVATTTQAASSGATSGAVEAAVATGQDVATTTQAASSGATSGAEEAAAATGQDVAAISEAASSGATLAEPEPEPEPEPEPEPEPEPVVEEPITQDETEASPR
;
A
#
# COMPACT_ATOMS: atom_id res chain seq x y z
N MET A 1 -53.59 -22.58 29.32
CA MET A 1 -53.30 -21.13 29.19
C MET A 1 -51.84 -20.77 29.44
N LYS A 2 -51.15 -21.28 30.48
CA LYS A 2 -49.73 -20.98 30.79
C LYS A 2 -48.70 -21.28 29.69
N LYS A 3 -48.92 -22.29 28.82
CA LYS A 3 -48.01 -22.62 27.71
C LYS A 3 -48.05 -21.61 26.56
N MET A 4 -49.22 -21.02 26.28
CA MET A 4 -49.38 -20.06 25.20
C MET A 4 -48.67 -18.73 25.50
N THR A 5 -48.73 -18.26 26.75
CA THR A 5 -48.06 -17.03 27.20
C THR A 5 -46.53 -17.13 27.10
N ARG A 6 -45.96 -18.31 27.39
CA ARG A 6 -44.51 -18.55 27.29
C ARG A 6 -44.01 -18.61 25.85
N GLN A 7 -44.82 -19.15 24.94
CA GLN A 7 -44.49 -19.25 23.52
C GLN A 7 -44.57 -17.89 22.82
N VAL A 8 -45.57 -17.08 23.15
CA VAL A 8 -45.67 -15.69 22.67
C VAL A 8 -44.51 -14.84 23.20
N TYR A 9 -44.14 -15.01 24.48
CA TYR A 9 -42.99 -14.30 25.05
C TYR A 9 -41.66 -14.69 24.38
N LEU A 10 -41.46 -15.97 24.05
CA LEU A 10 -40.26 -16.41 23.32
C LEU A 10 -40.21 -15.88 21.89
N VAL A 11 -41.35 -15.80 21.19
CA VAL A 11 -41.41 -15.24 19.83
C VAL A 11 -41.18 -13.74 19.84
N VAL A 12 -41.75 -13.01 20.81
CA VAL A 12 -41.51 -11.57 20.97
C VAL A 12 -40.06 -11.30 21.38
N LEU A 13 -39.49 -12.09 22.30
CA LEU A 13 -38.08 -11.98 22.70
C LEU A 13 -37.15 -12.26 21.51
N ALA A 14 -37.40 -13.32 20.73
CA ALA A 14 -36.63 -13.64 19.54
C ALA A 14 -36.75 -12.55 18.45
N LEU A 15 -37.95 -11.97 18.28
CA LEU A 15 -38.16 -10.86 17.35
C LEU A 15 -37.43 -9.58 17.82
N THR A 16 -37.44 -9.28 19.12
CA THR A 16 -36.69 -8.14 19.67
C THR A 16 -35.18 -8.37 19.62
N LEU A 17 -34.71 -9.61 19.80
CA LEU A 17 -33.30 -9.98 19.65
C LEU A 17 -32.86 -9.85 18.19
N ALA A 18 -33.70 -10.30 17.24
CA ALA A 18 -33.47 -10.14 15.81
C ALA A 18 -33.50 -8.66 15.37
N CYS A 19 -34.38 -7.84 15.96
CA CYS A 19 -34.38 -6.40 15.73
C CYS A 19 -33.17 -5.68 16.36
N MET A 20 -32.60 -6.18 17.46
CA MET A 20 -31.35 -5.65 18.02
C MET A 20 -30.12 -5.99 17.15
N VAL A 21 -30.13 -7.13 16.46
CA VAL A 21 -29.06 -7.50 15.50
C VAL A 21 -29.15 -6.71 14.20
N ALA A 22 -30.34 -6.27 13.79
CA ALA A 22 -30.55 -5.45 12.59
C ALA A 22 -30.00 -4.00 12.69
N GLY A 23 -29.49 -3.58 13.86
CA GLY A 23 -28.92 -2.25 14.09
C GLY A 23 -27.40 -2.15 13.97
N GLN A 24 -26.70 -3.26 13.74
CA GLN A 24 -25.27 -3.27 13.45
C GLN A 24 -25.13 -3.51 11.94
N ALA A 25 -24.92 -2.44 11.17
CA ALA A 25 -24.54 -2.59 9.76
C ALA A 25 -23.17 -3.25 9.72
N PHE A 26 -23.13 -4.58 9.60
CA PHE A 26 -21.88 -5.31 9.40
C PHE A 26 -21.14 -4.68 8.22
N ALA A 27 -19.89 -4.27 8.44
CA ALA A 27 -19.04 -3.74 7.40
C ALA A 27 -18.83 -4.84 6.35
N GLN A 28 -19.47 -4.70 5.19
CA GLN A 28 -19.38 -5.68 4.12
C GLN A 28 -19.34 -4.97 2.77
N LEU A 29 -18.52 -5.52 1.88
CA LEU A 29 -18.51 -5.19 0.47
C LEU A 29 -19.87 -5.56 -0.13
N THR A 30 -20.51 -4.61 -0.82
CA THR A 30 -21.81 -4.90 -1.41
C THR A 30 -21.66 -5.80 -2.64
N PRO A 31 -22.70 -6.57 -3.02
CA PRO A 31 -22.64 -7.43 -4.21
C PRO A 31 -22.29 -6.70 -5.50
N ASP A 32 -22.79 -5.46 -5.65
CA ASP A 32 -22.53 -4.65 -6.85
C ASP A 32 -21.08 -4.18 -6.91
N GLU A 33 -20.52 -3.72 -5.77
CA GLU A 33 -19.09 -3.34 -5.69
C GLU A 33 -18.18 -4.54 -5.88
N LYS A 34 -18.52 -5.68 -5.28
CA LYS A 34 -17.77 -6.92 -5.46
C LYS A 34 -17.71 -7.30 -6.94
N THR A 35 -18.86 -7.27 -7.62
CA THR A 35 -18.94 -7.57 -9.06
C THR A 35 -18.13 -6.57 -9.88
N GLU A 36 -18.16 -5.28 -9.53
CA GLU A 36 -17.38 -4.26 -10.20
C GLU A 36 -15.86 -4.51 -10.05
N ILE A 37 -15.41 -4.78 -8.83
CA ILE A 37 -13.99 -5.07 -8.53
C ILE A 37 -13.53 -6.34 -9.25
N GLU A 38 -14.31 -7.43 -9.19
CA GLU A 38 -13.99 -8.69 -9.86
C GLU A 38 -13.88 -8.53 -11.37
N ASN A 39 -14.81 -7.79 -12.00
CA ASN A 39 -14.77 -7.52 -13.44
C ASN A 39 -13.54 -6.67 -13.84
N ALA A 40 -13.21 -5.65 -13.05
CA ALA A 40 -12.02 -4.83 -13.27
C ALA A 40 -10.74 -5.68 -13.16
N ALA A 41 -10.64 -6.51 -12.13
CA ALA A 41 -9.49 -7.36 -11.88
C ALA A 41 -9.34 -8.48 -12.92
N ALA A 42 -10.43 -9.13 -13.31
CA ALA A 42 -10.42 -10.19 -14.33
C ALA A 42 -9.98 -9.69 -15.72
N THR A 43 -10.03 -8.38 -15.96
CA THR A 43 -9.55 -7.73 -17.20
C THR A 43 -8.16 -7.09 -17.04
N GLY A 44 -7.55 -7.18 -15.86
CA GLY A 44 -6.23 -6.61 -15.57
C GLY A 44 -6.22 -5.08 -15.50
N ASN A 45 -7.39 -4.44 -15.39
CA ASN A 45 -7.51 -2.99 -15.35
C ASN A 45 -7.28 -2.46 -13.93
N THR A 46 -6.01 -2.27 -13.57
CA THR A 46 -5.57 -1.82 -12.24
C THR A 46 -6.15 -0.46 -11.83
N GLU A 47 -6.29 0.48 -12.77
CA GLU A 47 -6.92 1.78 -12.50
C GLU A 47 -8.40 1.65 -12.16
N ALA A 48 -9.13 0.76 -12.85
CA ALA A 48 -10.52 0.47 -12.52
C ALA A 48 -10.65 -0.25 -11.16
N VAL A 49 -9.71 -1.15 -10.82
CA VAL A 49 -9.65 -1.77 -9.50
C VAL A 49 -9.42 -0.71 -8.42
N LYS A 50 -8.38 0.14 -8.55
CA LYS A 50 -8.08 1.24 -7.62
C LYS A 50 -9.31 2.12 -7.41
N ALA A 51 -9.97 2.53 -8.50
CA ALA A 51 -11.16 3.38 -8.43
C ALA A 51 -12.38 2.69 -7.76
N ALA A 52 -12.64 1.42 -8.06
CA ALA A 52 -13.75 0.67 -7.49
C ALA A 52 -13.56 0.41 -5.99
N VAL A 53 -12.38 -0.05 -5.59
CA VAL A 53 -12.01 -0.24 -4.18
C VAL A 53 -12.11 1.09 -3.43
N LYS A 54 -11.57 2.17 -3.98
CA LYS A 54 -11.67 3.51 -3.39
C LYS A 54 -13.11 3.92 -3.12
N ARG A 55 -14.03 3.72 -4.07
CA ARG A 55 -15.45 4.01 -3.87
C ARG A 55 -16.07 3.17 -2.76
N ALA A 56 -15.78 1.87 -2.74
CA ALA A 56 -16.32 0.96 -1.71
C ALA A 56 -15.85 1.37 -0.31
N ILE A 57 -14.58 1.73 -0.15
CA ILE A 57 -14.03 2.21 1.13
C ILE A 57 -14.62 3.58 1.49
N LYS A 58 -14.68 4.54 0.57
CA LYS A 58 -15.25 5.86 0.87
C LYS A 58 -16.67 5.74 1.41
N ARG A 59 -17.49 4.90 0.79
CA ARG A 59 -18.85 4.65 1.25
C ARG A 59 -18.88 3.93 2.60
N ALA A 60 -18.01 2.95 2.84
CA ALA A 60 -17.94 2.25 4.12
C ALA A 60 -17.59 3.21 5.27
N VAL A 61 -16.54 4.01 5.11
CA VAL A 61 -16.12 5.03 6.09
C VAL A 61 -17.23 6.05 6.34
N ALA A 62 -17.88 6.54 5.27
CA ALA A 62 -18.99 7.48 5.39
C ALA A 62 -20.22 6.89 6.10
N ALA A 63 -20.42 5.57 6.02
CA ALA A 63 -21.45 4.84 6.75
C ALA A 63 -21.04 4.48 8.18
N GLY A 64 -19.83 4.85 8.63
CA GLY A 64 -19.29 4.48 9.95
C GLY A 64 -18.94 2.99 10.08
N GLN A 65 -18.74 2.30 8.96
CA GLN A 65 -18.32 0.90 8.92
C GLN A 65 -16.80 0.79 9.03
N ASN A 66 -16.29 -0.33 9.54
CA ASN A 66 -14.86 -0.59 9.60
C ASN A 66 -14.30 -0.79 8.16
N PRO A 67 -13.39 0.09 7.67
CA PRO A 67 -12.82 -0.06 6.34
C PRO A 67 -11.92 -1.28 6.20
N GLU A 68 -11.41 -1.85 7.29
CA GLU A 68 -10.59 -3.07 7.28
C GLU A 68 -11.31 -4.25 6.65
N THR A 69 -12.54 -4.54 7.10
CA THR A 69 -13.31 -5.68 6.57
C THR A 69 -13.62 -5.50 5.08
N VAL A 70 -13.99 -4.29 4.67
CA VAL A 70 -14.31 -4.01 3.26
C VAL A 70 -13.05 -4.08 2.40
N ALA A 71 -11.90 -3.61 2.90
CA ALA A 71 -10.63 -3.66 2.18
C ALA A 71 -10.12 -5.10 2.05
N SER A 72 -10.27 -5.93 3.08
CA SER A 72 -9.93 -7.35 3.04
C SER A 72 -10.80 -8.11 2.03
N GLU A 73 -12.13 -7.93 2.09
CA GLU A 73 -13.04 -8.56 1.12
C GLU A 73 -12.76 -8.10 -0.32
N ALA A 74 -12.45 -6.81 -0.51
CA ALA A 74 -12.10 -6.26 -1.81
C ALA A 74 -10.77 -6.82 -2.35
N ALA A 75 -9.75 -6.93 -1.49
CA ALA A 75 -8.46 -7.51 -1.86
C ALA A 75 -8.60 -8.97 -2.25
N SER A 76 -9.31 -9.77 -1.43
CA SER A 76 -9.51 -11.17 -1.72
C SER A 76 -10.27 -11.36 -3.03
N ALA A 77 -11.37 -10.63 -3.23
CA ALA A 77 -12.15 -10.70 -4.48
C ALA A 77 -11.32 -10.30 -5.71
N ALA A 78 -10.57 -9.20 -5.63
CA ALA A 78 -9.76 -8.71 -6.74
C ALA A 78 -8.63 -9.67 -7.11
N VAL A 79 -7.86 -10.14 -6.11
CA VAL A 79 -6.72 -11.03 -6.34
C VAL A 79 -7.18 -12.38 -6.88
N LEU A 80 -8.26 -12.95 -6.33
CA LEU A 80 -8.87 -14.18 -6.85
C LEU A 80 -9.32 -14.01 -8.31
N ALA A 81 -10.02 -12.92 -8.62
CA ALA A 81 -10.50 -12.64 -9.96
C ALA A 81 -9.34 -12.41 -10.96
N ALA A 82 -8.27 -11.74 -10.53
CA ALA A 82 -7.07 -11.55 -11.34
C ALA A 82 -6.42 -12.89 -11.70
N VAL A 83 -6.24 -13.79 -10.71
CA VAL A 83 -5.66 -15.12 -10.95
C VAL A 83 -6.55 -15.94 -11.90
N LEU A 84 -7.87 -15.96 -11.66
CA LEU A 84 -8.83 -16.66 -12.53
C LEU A 84 -8.86 -16.07 -13.95
N GLY A 85 -8.66 -14.77 -14.07
CA GLY A 85 -8.53 -14.04 -15.34
C GLY A 85 -7.15 -14.16 -15.99
N ASN A 86 -6.20 -14.87 -15.37
CA ASN A 86 -4.80 -14.97 -15.79
C ASN A 86 -4.12 -13.59 -15.96
N GLN A 87 -4.37 -12.69 -15.02
CA GLN A 87 -3.83 -11.34 -14.94
C GLN A 87 -2.73 -11.26 -13.89
N ASP A 88 -1.99 -10.16 -13.90
CA ASP A 88 -0.98 -9.86 -12.89
C ASP A 88 -1.64 -9.56 -11.53
N SER A 89 -1.71 -10.58 -10.68
CA SER A 89 -2.30 -10.51 -9.34
C SER A 89 -1.52 -9.58 -8.41
N THR A 90 -0.21 -9.38 -8.64
CA THR A 90 0.60 -8.47 -7.82
C THR A 90 0.30 -7.01 -8.15
N ALA A 91 0.19 -6.66 -9.43
CA ALA A 91 -0.24 -5.33 -9.85
C ALA A 91 -1.67 -5.02 -9.37
N VAL A 92 -2.56 -6.02 -9.36
CA VAL A 92 -3.92 -5.88 -8.80
C VAL A 92 -3.87 -5.69 -7.28
N ALA A 93 -3.06 -6.44 -6.54
CA ALA A 93 -2.90 -6.26 -5.09
C ALA A 93 -2.39 -4.85 -4.74
N GLN A 94 -1.43 -4.33 -5.49
CA GLN A 94 -0.96 -2.94 -5.36
C GLN A 94 -2.09 -1.93 -5.64
N ALA A 95 -2.87 -2.14 -6.70
CA ALA A 95 -4.00 -1.27 -7.02
C ALA A 95 -5.07 -1.27 -5.92
N VAL A 96 -5.37 -2.43 -5.33
CA VAL A 96 -6.29 -2.54 -4.18
C VAL A 96 -5.75 -1.76 -3.00
N GLY A 97 -4.50 -1.97 -2.60
CA GLY A 97 -3.88 -1.25 -1.49
C GLY A 97 -4.01 0.27 -1.67
N SER A 98 -3.66 0.77 -2.86
CA SER A 98 -3.72 2.20 -3.19
C SER A 98 -5.15 2.75 -3.20
N GLY A 99 -6.10 1.99 -3.74
CA GLY A 99 -7.52 2.36 -3.71
C GLY A 99 -8.08 2.39 -2.29
N ALA A 100 -7.71 1.41 -1.46
CA ALA A 100 -8.22 1.27 -0.11
C ALA A 100 -7.78 2.43 0.78
N THR A 101 -6.48 2.73 0.84
CA THR A 101 -5.97 3.79 1.70
C THR A 101 -6.34 5.18 1.20
N SER A 102 -6.29 5.44 -0.12
CA SER A 102 -6.72 6.74 -0.66
C SER A 102 -8.22 6.98 -0.43
N GLY A 103 -9.04 5.94 -0.51
CA GLY A 103 -10.47 6.01 -0.16
C GLY A 103 -10.70 6.28 1.32
N ALA A 104 -9.94 5.61 2.19
CA ALA A 104 -10.05 5.79 3.63
C ALA A 104 -9.66 7.20 4.07
N VAL A 105 -8.52 7.70 3.59
CA VAL A 105 -8.03 9.06 3.89
C VAL A 105 -9.05 10.11 3.45
N GLU A 106 -9.48 10.06 2.19
CA GLU A 106 -10.42 11.05 1.66
C GLU A 106 -11.76 11.03 2.41
N ALA A 107 -12.33 9.86 2.67
CA ALA A 107 -13.61 9.79 3.36
C ALA A 107 -13.50 10.18 4.83
N ALA A 108 -12.41 9.83 5.51
CA ALA A 108 -12.19 10.24 6.89
C ALA A 108 -12.06 11.77 6.99
N VAL A 109 -11.35 12.41 6.06
CA VAL A 109 -11.29 13.88 5.94
C VAL A 109 -12.67 14.47 5.69
N GLU A 110 -13.41 13.96 4.70
CA GLU A 110 -14.73 14.47 4.32
C GLU A 110 -15.76 14.36 5.47
N THR A 111 -15.62 13.35 6.32
CA THR A 111 -16.56 13.06 7.42
C THR A 111 -16.06 13.50 8.80
N GLY A 112 -14.84 14.05 8.90
CA GLY A 112 -14.23 14.47 10.15
C GLY A 112 -13.87 13.32 11.11
N GLN A 113 -13.66 12.12 10.58
CA GLN A 113 -13.20 10.96 11.34
C GLN A 113 -11.68 10.98 11.51
N ASP A 114 -11.15 10.08 12.35
CA ASP A 114 -9.72 9.91 12.52
C ASP A 114 -9.09 9.29 11.25
N VAL A 115 -8.31 10.09 10.54
CA VAL A 115 -7.63 9.69 9.31
C VAL A 115 -6.60 8.60 9.55
N ALA A 116 -5.83 8.68 10.64
CA ALA A 116 -4.80 7.68 10.92
C ALA A 116 -5.44 6.32 11.20
N ALA A 117 -6.48 6.29 12.04
CA ALA A 117 -7.20 5.06 12.34
C ALA A 117 -7.87 4.44 11.09
N ALA A 118 -8.54 5.26 10.27
CA ALA A 118 -9.17 4.76 9.04
C ALA A 118 -8.14 4.24 8.03
N THR A 119 -7.01 4.91 7.90
CA THR A 119 -5.91 4.51 7.01
C THR A 119 -5.26 3.22 7.47
N GLN A 120 -4.97 3.09 8.77
CA GLN A 120 -4.40 1.88 9.37
C GLN A 120 -5.34 0.68 9.15
N ALA A 121 -6.63 0.84 9.44
CA ALA A 121 -7.63 -0.20 9.25
C ALA A 121 -7.75 -0.64 7.77
N ALA A 122 -7.88 0.32 6.83
CA ALA A 122 -7.97 0.00 5.41
C ALA A 122 -6.71 -0.70 4.88
N SER A 123 -5.53 -0.28 5.34
CA SER A 123 -4.24 -0.88 4.97
C SER A 123 -4.10 -2.31 5.52
N SER A 124 -4.47 -2.53 6.78
CA SER A 124 -4.53 -3.86 7.40
C SER A 124 -5.43 -4.82 6.61
N GLY A 125 -6.63 -4.35 6.27
CA GLY A 125 -7.58 -5.11 5.47
C GLY A 125 -7.04 -5.46 4.09
N ALA A 126 -6.54 -4.47 3.35
CA ALA A 126 -6.04 -4.68 2.00
C ALA A 126 -4.88 -5.70 1.97
N THR A 127 -3.92 -5.59 2.90
CA THR A 127 -2.77 -6.50 2.95
C THR A 127 -3.16 -7.89 3.44
N SER A 128 -4.00 -8.01 4.48
CA SER A 128 -4.47 -9.31 4.97
C SER A 128 -5.28 -10.07 3.90
N GLY A 129 -6.22 -9.41 3.22
CA GLY A 129 -6.99 -10.04 2.14
C GLY A 129 -6.12 -10.44 0.94
N ALA A 130 -5.08 -9.66 0.61
CA ALA A 130 -4.12 -10.04 -0.43
C ALA A 130 -3.31 -11.30 -0.03
N VAL A 131 -2.87 -11.39 1.23
CA VAL A 131 -2.18 -12.57 1.77
C VAL A 131 -3.08 -13.80 1.71
N GLU A 132 -4.30 -13.69 2.21
CA GLU A 132 -5.27 -14.80 2.23
C GLU A 132 -5.58 -15.31 0.82
N ALA A 133 -5.83 -14.41 -0.13
CA ALA A 133 -6.10 -14.79 -1.51
C ALA A 133 -4.86 -15.37 -2.20
N ALA A 134 -3.66 -14.87 -1.91
CA ALA A 134 -2.42 -15.46 -2.44
C ALA A 134 -2.24 -16.90 -1.94
N VAL A 135 -2.51 -17.17 -0.66
CA VAL A 135 -2.49 -18.53 -0.10
C VAL A 135 -3.55 -19.41 -0.77
N GLU A 136 -4.79 -18.93 -0.90
CA GLU A 136 -5.90 -19.67 -1.51
C GLU A 136 -5.60 -20.06 -2.97
N THR A 137 -4.94 -19.16 -3.71
CA THR A 137 -4.62 -19.35 -5.13
C THR A 137 -3.24 -19.96 -5.39
N GLY A 138 -2.45 -20.25 -4.34
CA GLY A 138 -1.09 -20.77 -4.45
C GLY A 138 -0.11 -19.81 -5.11
N GLN A 139 -0.35 -18.49 -5.01
CA GLN A 139 0.57 -17.45 -5.48
C GLN A 139 1.69 -17.19 -4.46
N ASP A 140 2.68 -16.40 -4.87
CA ASP A 140 3.74 -15.95 -3.97
C ASP A 140 3.17 -14.94 -2.96
N VAL A 141 3.07 -15.38 -1.69
CA VAL A 141 2.55 -14.58 -0.59
C VAL A 141 3.43 -13.38 -0.28
N ALA A 142 4.76 -13.51 -0.36
CA ALA A 142 5.66 -12.39 -0.08
C ALA A 142 5.49 -11.30 -1.14
N ALA A 143 5.42 -11.69 -2.42
CA ALA A 143 5.19 -10.76 -3.51
C ALA A 143 3.83 -10.05 -3.41
N ALA A 144 2.75 -10.79 -3.12
CA ALA A 144 1.43 -10.20 -2.92
C ALA A 144 1.39 -9.24 -1.72
N THR A 145 2.04 -9.60 -0.61
CA THR A 145 2.15 -8.76 0.60
C THR A 145 2.91 -7.47 0.29
N GLN A 146 4.05 -7.58 -0.38
CA GLN A 146 4.88 -6.44 -0.75
C GLN A 146 4.11 -5.48 -1.66
N ALA A 147 3.44 -6.02 -2.68
CA ALA A 147 2.65 -5.23 -3.63
C ALA A 147 1.49 -4.50 -2.94
N ALA A 148 0.69 -5.21 -2.13
CA ALA A 148 -0.42 -4.61 -1.39
C ALA A 148 0.06 -3.50 -0.43
N SER A 149 1.16 -3.75 0.29
CA SER A 149 1.74 -2.78 1.23
C SER A 149 2.31 -1.55 0.52
N SER A 150 2.96 -1.73 -0.63
CA SER A 150 3.43 -0.63 -1.48
C SER A 150 2.26 0.21 -1.99
N GLY A 151 1.21 -0.46 -2.48
CA GLY A 151 -0.02 0.19 -2.90
C GLY A 151 -0.65 1.01 -1.77
N ALA A 152 -0.81 0.39 -0.60
CA ALA A 152 -1.42 1.02 0.56
C ALA A 152 -0.65 2.28 0.99
N THR A 153 0.66 2.20 1.12
CA THR A 153 1.48 3.35 1.54
C THR A 153 1.52 4.45 0.47
N SER A 154 1.65 4.10 -0.82
CA SER A 154 1.63 5.09 -1.90
C SER A 154 0.27 5.81 -2.00
N GLY A 155 -0.84 5.07 -1.95
CA GLY A 155 -2.19 5.65 -1.95
C GLY A 155 -2.46 6.55 -0.75
N ALA A 156 -1.87 6.23 0.40
CA ALA A 156 -1.98 7.03 1.61
C ALA A 156 -1.22 8.36 1.48
N VAL A 157 0.01 8.34 0.95
CA VAL A 157 0.82 9.53 0.67
C VAL A 157 0.13 10.44 -0.33
N GLU A 158 -0.30 9.89 -1.48
CA GLU A 158 -1.01 10.65 -2.52
C GLU A 158 -2.26 11.34 -1.95
N ALA A 159 -3.08 10.61 -1.18
CA ALA A 159 -4.29 11.15 -0.61
C ALA A 159 -4.02 12.17 0.50
N ALA A 160 -2.99 11.98 1.32
CA ALA A 160 -2.59 12.95 2.33
C ALA A 160 -2.22 14.29 1.69
N VAL A 161 -1.40 14.27 0.63
CA VAL A 161 -1.03 15.48 -0.11
C VAL A 161 -2.27 16.15 -0.71
N ASN A 162 -3.14 15.38 -1.36
CA ASN A 162 -4.35 15.91 -2.01
C ASN A 162 -5.36 16.51 -1.01
N THR A 163 -5.40 15.99 0.21
CA THR A 163 -6.33 16.45 1.26
C THR A 163 -5.70 17.43 2.24
N GLY A 164 -4.41 17.74 2.10
CA GLY A 164 -3.67 18.64 2.99
C GLY A 164 -3.38 18.05 4.38
N GLN A 165 -3.36 16.72 4.51
CA GLN A 165 -3.03 16.05 5.75
C GLN A 165 -1.52 15.89 5.92
N ASP A 166 -1.10 15.60 7.16
CA ASP A 166 0.30 15.31 7.48
C ASP A 166 0.73 13.99 6.81
N VAL A 167 1.65 14.10 5.86
CA VAL A 167 2.12 12.96 5.05
C VAL A 167 2.82 11.93 5.92
N ALA A 168 3.69 12.35 6.85
CA ALA A 168 4.44 11.42 7.69
C ALA A 168 3.50 10.58 8.57
N THR A 169 2.55 11.22 9.24
CA THR A 169 1.56 10.55 10.11
C THR A 169 0.70 9.57 9.30
N THR A 170 0.23 9.98 8.12
CA THR A 170 -0.63 9.13 7.28
C THR A 170 0.15 7.95 6.69
N THR A 171 1.41 8.17 6.30
CA THR A 171 2.35 7.13 5.86
C THR A 171 2.61 6.12 6.98
N GLN A 172 2.91 6.61 8.19
CA GLN A 172 3.14 5.77 9.36
C GLN A 172 1.92 4.88 9.67
N ALA A 173 0.72 5.44 9.62
CA ALA A 173 -0.52 4.70 9.82
C ALA A 173 -0.74 3.62 8.76
N ALA A 174 -0.52 3.94 7.48
CA ALA A 174 -0.63 2.97 6.39
C ALA A 174 0.36 1.82 6.55
N SER A 175 1.64 2.12 6.81
CA SER A 175 2.68 1.10 6.98
C SER A 175 2.44 0.24 8.22
N SER A 176 1.99 0.84 9.34
CA SER A 176 1.60 0.09 10.54
C SER A 176 0.45 -0.88 10.25
N GLY A 177 -0.60 -0.40 9.58
CA GLY A 177 -1.74 -1.23 9.19
C GLY A 177 -1.33 -2.38 8.28
N ALA A 178 -0.57 -2.09 7.22
CA ALA A 178 -0.11 -3.09 6.27
C ALA A 178 0.69 -4.21 6.96
N THR A 179 1.66 -3.84 7.80
CA THR A 179 2.50 -4.83 8.50
C THR A 179 1.70 -5.60 9.55
N SER A 180 0.78 -4.95 10.28
CA SER A 180 -0.12 -5.64 11.23
C SER A 180 -1.00 -6.68 10.52
N GLY A 181 -1.69 -6.27 9.45
CA GLY A 181 -2.55 -7.16 8.67
C GLY A 181 -1.77 -8.31 8.01
N ALA A 182 -0.53 -8.06 7.60
CA ALA A 182 0.36 -9.10 7.08
C ALA A 182 0.73 -10.15 8.14
N VAL A 183 1.09 -9.72 9.35
CA VAL A 183 1.41 -10.60 10.49
C VAL A 183 0.19 -11.44 10.87
N GLU A 184 -0.96 -10.80 11.04
CA GLU A 184 -2.21 -11.49 11.41
C GLU A 184 -2.62 -12.53 10.37
N ALA A 185 -2.59 -12.16 9.09
CA ALA A 185 -2.92 -13.08 8.00
C ALA A 185 -1.90 -14.21 7.88
N ALA A 186 -0.61 -13.94 8.07
CA ALA A 186 0.42 -14.98 8.05
C ALA A 186 0.18 -16.01 9.16
N VAL A 187 -0.14 -15.56 10.38
CA VAL A 187 -0.48 -16.45 11.50
C VAL A 187 -1.75 -17.26 11.18
N ALA A 188 -2.79 -16.60 10.66
CA ALA A 188 -4.07 -17.24 10.34
C ALA A 188 -3.94 -18.32 9.24
N THR A 189 -3.07 -18.08 8.26
CA THR A 189 -2.85 -18.97 7.11
C THR A 189 -1.70 -19.96 7.30
N GLY A 190 -0.93 -19.84 8.38
CA GLY A 190 0.21 -20.71 8.68
C GLY A 190 1.47 -20.42 7.88
N GLN A 191 1.61 -19.21 7.36
CA GLN A 191 2.79 -18.74 6.63
C GLN A 191 3.92 -18.32 7.58
N ASP A 192 5.13 -18.16 7.04
CA ASP A 192 6.27 -17.65 7.80
C ASP A 192 6.09 -16.17 8.13
N VAL A 193 5.80 -15.89 9.40
CA VAL A 193 5.46 -14.54 9.87
C VAL A 193 6.61 -13.56 9.64
N ALA A 194 7.86 -13.96 9.86
CA ALA A 194 9.01 -13.08 9.70
C ALA A 194 9.20 -12.66 8.23
N THR A 195 9.09 -13.61 7.30
CA THR A 195 9.20 -13.36 5.85
C THR A 195 8.07 -12.45 5.36
N THR A 196 6.84 -12.71 5.80
CA THR A 196 5.68 -11.88 5.42
C THR A 196 5.78 -10.48 6.03
N THR A 197 6.26 -10.34 7.26
CA THR A 197 6.53 -9.04 7.91
C THR A 197 7.60 -8.25 7.16
N GLN A 198 8.70 -8.91 6.78
CA GLN A 198 9.76 -8.30 5.98
C GLN A 198 9.22 -7.79 4.64
N ALA A 199 8.44 -8.62 3.93
CA ALA A 199 7.83 -8.25 2.65
C ALA A 199 6.88 -7.03 2.79
N ALA A 200 6.05 -7.00 3.83
CA ALA A 200 5.16 -5.87 4.10
C ALA A 200 5.95 -4.58 4.35
N SER A 201 7.01 -4.65 5.19
CA SER A 201 7.86 -3.51 5.49
C SER A 201 8.60 -2.99 4.26
N SER A 202 9.20 -3.88 3.46
CA SER A 202 9.84 -3.50 2.18
C SER A 202 8.85 -2.88 1.20
N GLY A 203 7.64 -3.44 1.09
CA GLY A 203 6.60 -2.89 0.24
C GLY A 203 6.21 -1.48 0.67
N ALA A 204 5.96 -1.30 1.97
CA ALA A 204 5.59 -0.02 2.54
C ALA A 204 6.67 1.06 2.32
N THR A 205 7.95 0.74 2.49
CA THR A 205 9.03 1.70 2.22
C THR A 205 9.19 2.00 0.73
N SER A 206 9.10 1.01 -0.16
CA SER A 206 9.10 1.25 -1.61
C SER A 206 7.95 2.15 -2.05
N GLY A 207 6.73 1.87 -1.59
CA GLY A 207 5.56 2.69 -1.91
C GLY A 207 5.65 4.12 -1.35
N ALA A 208 6.27 4.29 -0.18
CA ALA A 208 6.57 5.60 0.39
C ALA A 208 7.57 6.39 -0.47
N VAL A 209 8.66 5.77 -0.93
CA VAL A 209 9.66 6.41 -1.80
C VAL A 209 9.02 6.85 -3.11
N GLU A 210 8.33 5.94 -3.79
CA GLU A 210 7.69 6.20 -5.09
C GLU A 210 6.72 7.38 -5.00
N ALA A 211 5.82 7.36 -4.01
CA ALA A 211 4.83 8.42 -3.85
C ALA A 211 5.44 9.73 -3.35
N ALA A 212 6.47 9.70 -2.50
CA ALA A 212 7.17 10.91 -2.06
C ALA A 212 7.82 11.62 -3.25
N VAL A 213 8.51 10.88 -4.12
CA VAL A 213 9.08 11.42 -5.37
C VAL A 213 7.97 11.99 -6.26
N ALA A 214 6.90 11.24 -6.49
CA ALA A 214 5.80 11.64 -7.37
C ALA A 214 5.07 12.91 -6.88
N THR A 215 5.00 13.12 -5.56
CA THR A 215 4.30 14.25 -4.93
C THR A 215 5.23 15.37 -4.45
N GLY A 216 6.54 15.24 -4.68
CA GLY A 216 7.54 16.23 -4.27
C GLY A 216 7.73 16.35 -2.76
N GLN A 217 7.45 15.29 -2.00
CA GLN A 217 7.69 15.23 -0.56
C GLN A 217 9.15 14.82 -0.27
N ASP A 218 9.58 15.07 0.97
CA ASP A 218 10.89 14.63 1.42
C ASP A 218 10.92 13.10 1.55
N VAL A 219 11.73 12.44 0.72
CA VAL A 219 11.84 10.98 0.67
C VAL A 219 12.35 10.44 2.01
N ALA A 220 13.35 11.08 2.62
CA ALA A 220 13.93 10.60 3.88
C ALA A 220 12.91 10.57 5.02
N THR A 221 12.14 11.64 5.18
CA THR A 221 11.08 11.77 6.19
C THR A 221 9.95 10.77 5.93
N THR A 222 9.53 10.62 4.68
CA THR A 222 8.42 9.72 4.32
C THR A 222 8.83 8.26 4.50
N THR A 223 10.03 7.87 4.08
CA THR A 223 10.56 6.52 4.31
C THR A 223 10.78 6.25 5.79
N GLN A 224 11.29 7.21 6.56
CA GLN A 224 11.42 7.05 8.02
C GLN A 224 10.07 6.82 8.69
N ALA A 225 9.03 7.54 8.28
CA ALA A 225 7.68 7.35 8.76
C ALA A 225 7.15 5.95 8.42
N ALA A 226 7.39 5.48 7.18
CA ALA A 226 7.01 4.14 6.75
C ALA A 226 7.71 3.05 7.57
N SER A 227 9.04 3.14 7.76
CA SER A 227 9.82 2.21 8.56
C SER A 227 9.34 2.17 10.02
N SER A 228 9.12 3.34 10.62
CA SER A 228 8.64 3.45 12.00
C SER A 228 7.24 2.86 12.17
N GLY A 229 6.37 3.08 11.17
CA GLY A 229 5.03 2.51 11.12
C GLY A 229 5.07 0.99 11.02
N ALA A 230 5.86 0.45 10.08
CA ALA A 230 6.00 -0.98 9.89
C ALA A 230 6.50 -1.68 11.17
N THR A 231 7.53 -1.16 11.83
CA THR A 231 8.01 -1.70 13.12
C THR A 231 6.92 -1.65 14.19
N SER A 232 6.19 -0.54 14.30
CA SER A 232 5.12 -0.39 15.31
C SER A 232 3.98 -1.38 15.08
N GLY A 233 3.52 -1.53 13.83
CA GLY A 233 2.47 -2.49 13.47
C GLY A 233 2.91 -3.94 13.65
N ALA A 234 4.18 -4.24 13.36
CA ALA A 234 4.78 -5.54 13.58
C ALA A 234 4.77 -5.92 15.07
N GLU A 235 5.19 -5.00 15.94
CA GLU A 235 5.23 -5.22 17.39
C GLU A 235 3.83 -5.41 17.99
N GLU A 236 2.87 -4.58 17.57
CA GLU A 236 1.47 -4.67 18.01
C GLU A 236 0.85 -6.02 17.62
N ALA A 237 0.97 -6.40 16.34
CA ALA A 237 0.42 -7.65 15.84
C ALA A 237 1.13 -8.88 16.42
N ALA A 238 2.45 -8.84 16.59
CA ALA A 238 3.21 -9.92 17.23
C ALA A 238 2.73 -10.15 18.67
N ALA A 239 2.52 -9.06 19.43
CA ALA A 239 1.98 -9.15 20.78
C ALA A 239 0.55 -9.71 20.79
N ALA A 240 -0.31 -9.27 19.86
CA ALA A 240 -1.69 -9.72 19.74
C ALA A 240 -1.81 -11.20 19.34
N THR A 241 -0.91 -11.69 18.50
CA THR A 241 -0.90 -13.07 17.98
C THR A 241 -0.01 -14.03 18.78
N GLY A 242 0.67 -13.53 19.82
CA GLY A 242 1.55 -14.32 20.68
C GLY A 242 2.86 -14.76 20.04
N GLN A 243 3.32 -14.03 19.02
CA GLN A 243 4.63 -14.22 18.38
C GLN A 243 5.76 -13.56 19.19
N ASP A 244 7.00 -13.87 18.84
CA ASP A 244 8.16 -13.19 19.42
C ASP A 244 8.28 -11.77 18.86
N VAL A 245 7.88 -10.79 19.67
CA VAL A 245 7.90 -9.36 19.33
C VAL A 245 9.30 -8.91 18.87
N ALA A 246 10.37 -9.40 19.49
CA ALA A 246 11.72 -8.97 19.12
C ALA A 246 12.10 -9.47 17.73
N ALA A 247 11.83 -10.75 17.44
CA ALA A 247 12.12 -11.34 16.13
C ALA A 247 11.30 -10.68 15.00
N ILE A 248 10.02 -10.38 15.27
CA ILE A 248 9.14 -9.76 14.28
C ILE A 248 9.46 -8.28 14.06
N SER A 249 9.82 -7.54 15.12
CA SER A 249 10.33 -6.16 15.01
C SER A 249 11.64 -6.09 14.21
N GLU A 250 12.55 -7.06 14.40
CA GLU A 250 13.77 -7.18 13.61
C GLU A 250 13.48 -7.48 12.13
N ALA A 251 12.52 -8.38 11.86
CA ALA A 251 12.09 -8.67 10.49
C ALA A 251 11.53 -7.41 9.79
N ALA A 252 10.67 -6.65 10.46
CA ALA A 252 10.15 -5.39 9.95
C ALA A 252 11.28 -4.38 9.67
N SER A 253 12.22 -4.23 10.62
CA SER A 253 13.35 -3.31 10.48
C SER A 253 14.26 -3.70 9.30
N SER A 254 14.48 -4.99 9.08
CA SER A 254 15.28 -5.49 7.95
C SER A 254 14.63 -5.24 6.59
N GLY A 255 13.30 -5.34 6.52
CA GLY A 255 12.56 -5.07 5.27
C GLY A 255 12.64 -3.60 4.86
N ALA A 256 12.69 -2.70 5.84
CA ALA A 256 12.75 -1.26 5.59
C ALA A 256 14.08 -0.79 4.96
N THR A 257 15.19 -1.50 5.19
CA THR A 257 16.53 -1.08 4.73
C THR A 257 16.82 -1.28 3.24
N LEU A 258 15.93 -1.92 2.48
CA LEU A 258 16.18 -2.25 1.06
C LEU A 258 15.82 -1.12 0.07
N ALA A 259 15.36 0.04 0.56
CA ALA A 259 14.97 1.19 -0.26
C ALA A 259 16.03 2.30 -0.27
N GLU A 260 17.31 1.97 -0.50
CA GLU A 260 18.28 3.01 -0.89
C GLU A 260 18.02 3.41 -2.35
N PRO A 261 17.84 4.70 -2.66
CA PRO A 261 17.80 5.14 -4.05
C PRO A 261 19.12 4.79 -4.72
N GLU A 262 19.08 4.21 -5.92
CA GLU A 262 20.30 4.03 -6.71
C GLU A 262 21.01 5.39 -6.85
N PRO A 263 22.34 5.45 -6.70
CA PRO A 263 23.08 6.70 -6.83
C PRO A 263 22.74 7.33 -8.18
N GLU A 264 22.44 8.64 -8.18
CA GLU A 264 22.18 9.37 -9.41
C GLU A 264 23.32 9.10 -10.42
N PRO A 265 23.00 8.82 -11.70
CA PRO A 265 24.03 8.59 -12.70
C PRO A 265 24.97 9.80 -12.72
N GLU A 266 26.28 9.55 -12.57
CA GLU A 266 27.29 10.60 -12.60
C GLU A 266 27.06 11.46 -13.86
N PRO A 267 27.08 12.80 -13.73
CA PRO A 267 26.89 13.68 -14.87
C PRO A 267 27.89 13.30 -15.96
N GLU A 268 27.39 13.10 -17.19
CA GLU A 268 28.25 12.75 -18.33
C GLU A 268 29.41 13.74 -18.39
N PRO A 269 30.67 13.26 -18.57
CA PRO A 269 31.82 14.14 -18.62
C PRO A 269 31.60 15.19 -19.71
N GLU A 270 31.80 16.46 -19.35
CA GLU A 270 31.70 17.57 -20.30
C GLU A 270 32.54 17.24 -21.54
N PRO A 271 31.99 17.42 -22.77
CA PRO A 271 32.73 17.12 -23.99
C PRO A 271 34.04 17.91 -23.98
N GLU A 272 35.15 17.20 -24.24
CA GLU A 272 36.47 17.84 -24.31
C GLU A 272 36.42 19.03 -25.27
N PRO A 273 37.00 20.19 -24.90
CA PRO A 273 37.00 21.36 -25.76
C PRO A 273 37.62 20.99 -27.11
N GLU A 274 36.91 21.33 -28.20
CA GLU A 274 37.41 21.11 -29.55
C GLU A 274 38.81 21.73 -29.68
N PRO A 275 39.78 21.02 -30.29
CA PRO A 275 41.15 21.52 -30.41
C PRO A 275 41.13 22.87 -31.15
N GLU A 276 41.76 23.88 -30.53
CA GLU A 276 41.88 25.21 -31.11
C GLU A 276 42.47 25.10 -32.53
N PRO A 277 41.92 25.83 -33.52
CA PRO A 277 42.43 25.81 -34.88
C PRO A 277 43.88 26.28 -34.86
N VAL A 278 44.79 25.39 -35.28
CA VAL A 278 46.21 25.72 -35.46
C VAL A 278 46.29 26.84 -36.49
N VAL A 279 46.62 28.04 -36.01
CA VAL A 279 46.98 29.16 -36.89
C VAL A 279 48.33 28.80 -37.49
N GLU A 280 48.33 28.33 -38.74
CA GLU A 280 49.58 28.24 -39.51
C GLU A 280 50.17 29.64 -39.63
N GLU A 281 51.29 29.87 -38.91
CA GLU A 281 52.04 31.12 -39.04
C GLU A 281 52.53 31.27 -40.48
N PRO A 282 52.39 32.47 -41.09
CA PRO A 282 52.86 32.70 -42.44
C PRO A 282 54.39 32.58 -42.49
N ILE A 283 54.88 31.65 -43.31
CA ILE A 283 56.27 31.53 -43.71
C ILE A 283 56.83 32.88 -44.18
N THR A 284 57.60 33.53 -43.31
CA THR A 284 58.46 34.65 -43.67
C THR A 284 59.57 34.13 -44.57
N GLN A 285 59.49 34.45 -45.85
CA GLN A 285 60.62 34.31 -46.77
C GLN A 285 61.64 35.39 -46.39
N ASP A 286 62.66 35.01 -45.62
CA ASP A 286 63.81 35.87 -45.36
C ASP A 286 64.82 35.69 -46.51
N GLU A 287 64.97 36.76 -47.29
CA GLU A 287 66.04 36.94 -48.26
C GLU A 287 67.35 37.08 -47.49
N THR A 288 68.32 36.19 -47.72
CA THR A 288 69.72 36.49 -47.41
C THR A 288 70.60 36.33 -48.64
N GLU A 289 70.84 37.51 -49.22
CA GLU A 289 71.99 37.97 -50.00
C GLU A 289 73.11 36.98 -50.37
N ALA A 290 73.44 37.05 -51.65
CA ALA A 290 74.73 36.71 -52.21
C ALA A 290 75.75 37.85 -52.02
N SER A 291 76.97 37.52 -51.53
CA SER A 291 78.26 38.12 -51.95
C SER A 291 79.43 37.71 -51.02
N PRO A 292 80.72 37.90 -51.39
CA PRO A 292 81.35 37.86 -52.72
C PRO A 292 82.76 37.17 -52.71
N ARG A 293 83.28 36.79 -53.88
CA ARG A 293 84.65 37.10 -54.39
C ARG A 293 84.96 36.39 -55.71
#